data_AF-A0A7X2BV47-F1
#
_entry.id   AF-A0A7X2BV47-F1
#
_cell.length_a   1.000
_cell.length_b   1.000
_cell.length_c   1.000
_cell.angle_alpha   90.00
_cell.angle_beta   90.00
_cell.angle_gamma   90.00
#
_symmetry.space_group_name_H-M   'P 1'
#
loop_
_entity.id
_entity.type
_entity.pdbx_description
1 polymer ?
#
loop_
_entity_poly.entity_id
_entity_poly.type
_entity_poly.pdbx_seq_one_letter_code
_entity_poly.pdbx_strand_id
1 'polypeptide(L)'
;MDQPPVITFNLKDRGREYTGVKRNFDIPRIVAAINSPKCQERVRNREMLGYLGHWPRNHFGAIPALGVIAAGNSFPLEPALVTVMLRAYPDGTIEHKTEFLLTNEMGKIAARAFAGKIGGFSSVIDHNVPEFYGFDWVNDPNFSTNRGYGLSMDSATGSQVSVAAGHAEQMSLMRSLLDTAEGKICKLLAENDELLNIIAIRLPDKIPARKVLTESTPGYEQLAGRFFSHV
;
A
#
# COMPACT_ATOMS: atom_id res chain seq x y z
N MET A 1 3.36 -7.16 -19.03
CA MET A 1 4.17 -6.37 -18.09
C MET A 1 5.12 -7.33 -17.42
N ASP A 2 6.39 -6.96 -17.35
CA ASP A 2 7.41 -7.86 -16.83
C ASP A 2 7.37 -7.91 -15.31
N GLN A 3 7.57 -9.10 -14.76
CA GLN A 3 7.72 -9.30 -13.33
C GLN A 3 9.12 -8.84 -12.89
N PRO A 4 9.29 -8.37 -11.64
CA PRO A 4 10.59 -8.00 -11.12
C PRO A 4 11.60 -9.16 -11.20
N PRO A 5 12.90 -8.87 -11.44
CA PRO A 5 13.95 -9.87 -11.32
C PRO A 5 14.12 -10.27 -9.84
N VAL A 6 15.07 -11.17 -9.57
CA VAL A 6 15.56 -11.35 -8.19
C VAL A 6 16.25 -10.04 -7.78
N ILE A 7 15.89 -9.54 -6.60
CA ILE A 7 16.38 -8.27 -6.05
C ILE A 7 17.23 -8.56 -4.84
N THR A 8 18.41 -7.95 -4.79
CA THR A 8 19.37 -8.08 -3.69
C THR A 8 19.54 -6.75 -2.98
N PHE A 9 19.45 -6.74 -1.65
CA PHE A 9 19.78 -5.59 -0.81
C PHE A 9 20.41 -6.05 0.51
N ASN A 10 21.07 -5.16 1.24
CA ASN A 10 21.72 -5.51 2.51
C ASN A 10 21.13 -4.70 3.67
N LEU A 11 20.80 -5.36 4.79
CA LEU A 11 20.22 -4.70 5.97
C LEU A 11 21.12 -3.65 6.62
N LYS A 12 22.44 -3.71 6.36
CA LYS A 12 23.43 -2.73 6.83
C LYS A 12 23.58 -1.54 5.88
N ASP A 13 23.18 -1.69 4.63
CA ASP A 13 23.33 -0.67 3.59
C ASP A 13 21.97 -0.24 3.03
N ARG A 14 21.55 0.96 3.41
CA ARG A 14 20.29 1.55 2.94
C ARG A 14 20.38 2.04 1.49
N GLY A 15 21.58 2.26 0.94
CA GLY A 15 21.73 2.98 -0.33
C GLY A 15 21.12 4.39 -0.28
N ARG A 16 21.14 5.03 0.90
CA ARG A 16 20.58 6.38 1.14
C ARG A 16 21.50 7.19 2.05
N GLU A 17 21.78 8.42 1.63
CA GLU A 17 22.61 9.37 2.39
C GLU A 17 21.77 10.23 3.34
N TYR A 18 20.72 10.89 2.84
CA TYR A 18 20.00 11.93 3.60
C TYR A 18 18.63 11.50 4.16
N THR A 19 17.89 10.65 3.44
CA THR A 19 16.48 10.35 3.75
C THR A 19 16.24 8.96 4.33
N GLY A 20 17.29 8.13 4.44
CA GLY A 20 17.17 6.78 4.98
C GLY A 20 17.12 6.76 6.51
N VAL A 21 16.17 6.03 7.08
CA VAL A 21 16.05 5.84 8.53
C VAL A 21 16.99 4.72 8.97
N LYS A 22 17.91 5.02 9.88
CA LYS A 22 18.79 4.01 10.50
C LYS A 22 17.94 3.02 11.31
N ARG A 23 18.16 1.73 11.06
CA ARG A 23 17.52 0.64 11.79
C ARG A 23 18.59 -0.17 12.50
N ASN A 24 18.38 -0.50 13.76
CA ASN A 24 19.29 -1.35 14.53
C ASN A 24 18.76 -2.79 14.51
N PHE A 25 18.94 -3.47 13.39
CA PHE A 25 18.47 -4.83 13.21
C PHE A 25 19.37 -5.85 13.92
N ASP A 26 18.76 -6.81 14.61
CA ASP A 26 19.44 -8.04 15.00
C ASP A 26 19.57 -8.94 13.77
N ILE A 27 20.64 -8.70 13.00
CA ILE A 27 20.87 -9.34 11.70
C ILE A 27 20.90 -10.87 11.82
N PRO A 28 21.64 -11.49 12.76
CA PRO A 28 21.62 -12.94 12.92
C PRO A 28 20.22 -13.50 13.15
N ARG A 29 19.40 -12.83 13.99
CA ARG A 29 18.02 -13.27 14.23
C ARG A 29 17.12 -13.13 13.00
N ILE A 30 17.21 -12.03 12.26
CA ILE A 30 16.42 -11.84 11.03
C ILE A 30 16.82 -12.86 9.97
N VAL A 31 18.11 -13.13 9.80
CA VAL A 31 18.62 -14.15 8.88
C VAL A 31 18.07 -15.53 9.26
N ALA A 32 18.12 -15.89 10.54
CA ALA A 32 17.58 -17.15 11.05
C ALA A 32 16.07 -17.25 10.82
N ALA A 33 15.32 -16.17 11.04
CA ALA A 33 13.88 -16.15 10.85
C ALA A 33 13.46 -16.24 9.38
N ILE A 34 14.12 -15.48 8.49
CA ILE A 34 13.88 -15.55 7.05
C ILE A 34 14.13 -16.97 6.53
N ASN A 35 15.22 -17.60 6.94
CA ASN A 35 15.58 -18.94 6.48
C ASN A 35 14.85 -20.05 7.25
N SER A 36 14.01 -19.72 8.23
CA SER A 36 13.29 -20.72 9.04
C SER A 36 12.28 -21.53 8.22
N PRO A 37 12.01 -22.78 8.58
CA PRO A 37 10.99 -23.59 7.91
C PRO A 37 9.62 -22.90 7.85
N LYS A 38 9.21 -22.22 8.92
CA LYS A 38 7.95 -21.45 9.01
C LYS A 38 7.89 -20.34 7.95
N CYS A 39 8.93 -19.51 7.86
CA CYS A 39 8.98 -18.44 6.87
C CYS A 39 8.97 -19.00 5.44
N GLN A 40 9.79 -20.03 5.20
CA GLN A 40 9.88 -20.66 3.89
C GLN A 40 8.58 -21.38 3.48
N GLU A 41 7.82 -21.93 4.42
CA GLU A 41 6.47 -22.45 4.18
C GLU A 41 5.52 -21.36 3.68
N ARG A 42 5.49 -20.21 4.35
CA ARG A 42 4.67 -19.06 3.93
C ARG A 42 5.03 -18.56 2.53
N VAL A 43 6.32 -18.54 2.18
CA VAL A 43 6.78 -18.18 0.82
C VAL A 43 6.28 -19.21 -0.20
N ARG A 44 6.50 -20.51 0.05
CA ARG A 44 6.06 -21.60 -0.85
C ARG A 44 4.54 -21.60 -1.07
N ASN A 45 3.79 -21.32 -0.01
CA ASN A 45 2.32 -21.28 -0.05
C ASN A 45 1.77 -19.94 -0.56
N ARG A 46 2.62 -18.98 -0.97
CA ARG A 46 2.22 -17.66 -1.47
C ARG A 46 1.45 -16.82 -0.44
N GLU A 47 1.76 -16.98 0.84
CA GLU A 47 1.10 -16.31 1.97
C GLU A 47 1.77 -14.99 2.38
N MET A 48 2.90 -14.65 1.74
CA MET A 48 3.61 -13.38 1.94
C MET A 48 3.10 -12.32 0.97
N LEU A 49 1.85 -11.94 1.18
CA LEU A 49 1.16 -10.90 0.42
C LEU A 49 1.74 -9.52 0.69
N GLY A 50 1.61 -8.63 -0.28
CA GLY A 50 2.10 -7.26 -0.28
C GLY A 50 1.09 -6.27 -0.83
N TYR A 51 1.11 -5.04 -0.33
CA TYR A 51 0.11 -4.03 -0.64
C TYR A 51 0.70 -2.80 -1.32
N LEU A 52 -0.16 -2.00 -1.94
CA LEU A 52 0.20 -0.69 -2.44
C LEU A 52 0.21 0.30 -1.27
N GLY A 53 1.39 0.68 -0.80
CA GLY A 53 1.58 1.47 0.41
C GLY A 53 1.50 0.65 1.70
N HIS A 54 1.91 1.27 2.81
CA HIS A 54 1.88 0.66 4.15
C HIS A 54 0.52 0.76 4.85
N TRP A 55 -0.40 1.56 4.30
CA TRP A 55 -1.67 1.88 4.96
C TRP A 55 -2.43 0.63 5.44
N PRO A 56 -2.59 -0.45 4.63
CA PRO A 56 -3.31 -1.63 5.11
C PRO A 56 -2.68 -2.29 6.33
N ARG A 57 -1.35 -2.33 6.42
CA ARG A 57 -0.67 -2.95 7.57
C ARG A 57 -0.67 -2.08 8.81
N ASN A 58 -0.60 -0.76 8.62
CA ASN A 58 -0.71 0.18 9.73
C ASN A 58 -2.08 0.10 10.41
N HIS A 59 -3.14 -0.26 9.66
CA HIS A 59 -4.52 -0.30 10.18
C HIS A 59 -4.99 -1.70 10.60
N PHE A 60 -4.51 -2.76 9.93
CA PHE A 60 -5.01 -4.12 10.13
C PHE A 60 -3.91 -5.10 10.60
N GLY A 61 -2.73 -4.59 10.93
CA GLY A 61 -1.59 -5.37 11.41
C GLY A 61 -0.71 -5.95 10.30
N ALA A 62 0.36 -6.65 10.69
CA ALA A 62 1.38 -7.12 9.76
C ALA A 62 0.85 -8.16 8.74
N ILE A 63 -0.23 -8.86 9.05
CA ILE A 63 -0.92 -9.81 8.14
C ILE A 63 -2.40 -9.42 8.07
N PRO A 64 -2.77 -8.44 7.23
CA PRO A 64 -4.16 -8.06 7.05
C PRO A 64 -5.00 -9.21 6.50
N ALA A 65 -6.26 -9.32 6.94
CA ALA A 65 -7.23 -10.20 6.31
C ALA A 65 -7.57 -9.70 4.89
N LEU A 66 -7.94 -10.62 3.99
CA LEU A 66 -8.37 -10.29 2.62
C LEU A 66 -9.71 -9.55 2.55
N GLY A 67 -10.43 -9.47 3.66
CA GLY A 67 -11.61 -8.64 3.84
C GLY A 67 -11.48 -7.86 5.15
N VAL A 68 -11.82 -6.57 5.10
CA VAL A 68 -11.75 -5.68 6.26
C VAL A 68 -13.10 -5.04 6.50
N ILE A 69 -13.46 -4.88 7.77
CA ILE A 69 -14.66 -4.14 8.16
C ILE A 69 -14.25 -2.70 8.45
N ALA A 70 -14.76 -1.77 7.67
CA ALA A 70 -14.58 -0.34 7.88
C ALA A 70 -15.95 0.35 7.88
N ALA A 71 -16.21 1.17 8.91
CA ALA A 71 -17.48 1.88 9.08
C ALA A 71 -18.74 0.97 8.98
N GLY A 72 -18.65 -0.27 9.50
CA GLY A 72 -19.75 -1.24 9.49
C GLY A 72 -19.96 -1.98 8.17
N ASN A 73 -19.17 -1.69 7.13
CA ASN A 73 -19.22 -2.35 5.84
C ASN A 73 -17.99 -3.23 5.62
N SER A 74 -18.16 -4.36 4.93
CA SER A 74 -17.05 -5.25 4.54
C SER A 74 -16.52 -4.84 3.17
N PHE A 75 -15.21 -4.61 3.09
CA PHE A 75 -14.51 -4.28 1.86
C PHE A 75 -13.44 -5.33 1.57
N PRO A 76 -13.28 -5.78 0.32
CA PRO A 76 -12.15 -6.59 -0.06
C PRO A 76 -10.87 -5.76 0.05
N LEU A 77 -9.86 -6.31 0.71
CA LEU A 77 -8.52 -5.75 0.77
C LEU A 77 -7.63 -6.54 -0.19
N GLU A 78 -7.46 -6.01 -1.39
CA GLU A 78 -6.72 -6.69 -2.45
C GLU A 78 -5.21 -6.46 -2.33
N PRO A 79 -4.39 -7.52 -2.25
CA PRO A 79 -2.94 -7.40 -2.33
C PRO A 79 -2.50 -7.00 -3.75
N ALA A 80 -1.41 -6.24 -3.83
CA ALA A 80 -0.78 -5.84 -5.09
C ALA A 80 0.29 -6.83 -5.57
N LEU A 81 0.96 -7.51 -4.63
CA LEU A 81 2.08 -8.38 -4.94
C LEU A 81 2.17 -9.55 -3.96
N VAL A 82 2.98 -10.53 -4.30
CA VAL A 82 3.30 -11.66 -3.41
C VAL A 82 4.76 -12.02 -3.51
N THR A 83 5.38 -12.35 -2.37
CA THR A 83 6.77 -12.82 -2.32
C THR A 83 6.82 -14.30 -2.66
N VAL A 84 7.59 -14.67 -3.68
CA VAL A 84 7.70 -16.05 -4.19
C VAL A 84 9.08 -16.68 -3.98
N MET A 85 10.07 -15.86 -3.60
CA MET A 85 11.38 -16.33 -3.15
C MET A 85 11.91 -15.33 -2.12
N LEU A 86 12.51 -15.85 -1.05
CA LEU A 86 13.14 -15.04 -0.01
C LEU A 86 14.27 -15.83 0.63
N ARG A 87 15.47 -15.27 0.63
CA ARG A 87 16.66 -15.86 1.27
C ARG A 87 17.50 -14.77 1.92
N ALA A 88 18.13 -15.11 3.03
CA ALA A 88 19.02 -14.21 3.75
C ALA A 88 20.38 -14.85 4.00
N TYR A 89 21.42 -14.03 4.02
CA TYR A 89 22.81 -14.46 4.18
C TYR A 89 23.42 -13.91 5.47
N PRO A 90 24.44 -14.56 6.04
CA PRO A 90 25.02 -14.18 7.35
C PRO A 90 25.51 -12.73 7.45
N ASP A 91 25.86 -12.12 6.32
CA ASP A 91 26.34 -10.74 6.23
C ASP A 91 25.21 -9.69 6.31
N GLY A 92 23.94 -10.12 6.30
CA GLY A 92 22.76 -9.27 6.27
C GLY A 92 22.22 -9.01 4.86
N THR A 93 22.79 -9.65 3.84
CA THR A 93 22.25 -9.61 2.48
C THR A 93 20.94 -10.40 2.42
N ILE A 94 19.92 -9.80 1.82
CA ILE A 94 18.63 -10.41 1.53
C ILE A 94 18.46 -10.44 0.03
N GLU A 95 18.01 -11.57 -0.47
CA GLU A 95 17.46 -11.65 -1.81
C GLU A 95 16.00 -12.04 -1.76
N HIS A 96 15.23 -11.43 -2.64
CA HIS A 96 13.83 -11.75 -2.81
C HIS A 96 13.40 -11.69 -4.25
N LYS A 97 12.31 -12.39 -4.54
CA LYS A 97 11.56 -12.25 -5.78
C LYS A 97 10.09 -12.10 -5.44
N THR A 98 9.46 -11.11 -6.05
CA THR A 98 8.03 -10.85 -5.93
C THR A 98 7.33 -10.93 -7.27
N GLU A 99 6.06 -11.30 -7.26
CA GLU A 99 5.17 -11.23 -8.41
C GLU A 99 4.09 -10.18 -8.16
N PHE A 100 3.88 -9.27 -9.11
CA PHE A 100 2.69 -8.43 -9.15
C PHE A 100 1.46 -9.26 -9.51
N LEU A 101 0.38 -9.04 -8.78
CA LEU A 101 -0.90 -9.73 -8.97
C LEU A 101 -1.71 -9.01 -10.05
N LEU A 102 -1.41 -9.31 -11.31
CA LEU A 102 -1.99 -8.62 -12.49
C LEU A 102 -3.48 -8.91 -12.73
N THR A 103 -4.07 -9.82 -11.95
CA THR A 103 -5.51 -10.12 -11.99
C THR A 103 -6.37 -9.04 -11.31
N ASN A 104 -5.77 -8.15 -10.52
CA ASN A 104 -6.46 -7.03 -9.86
C ASN A 104 -5.82 -5.67 -10.18
N GLU A 105 -6.51 -4.59 -9.86
CA GLU A 105 -6.04 -3.24 -10.18
C GLU A 105 -4.84 -2.80 -9.34
N MET A 106 -4.74 -3.23 -8.08
CA MET A 106 -3.62 -2.88 -7.19
C MET A 106 -2.29 -3.41 -7.74
N GLY A 107 -2.27 -4.65 -8.21
CA GLY A 107 -1.09 -5.25 -8.83
C GLY A 107 -0.73 -4.63 -10.18
N LYS A 108 -1.73 -4.25 -10.99
CA LYS A 108 -1.48 -3.51 -12.24
C LYS A 108 -0.88 -2.12 -11.98
N ILE A 109 -1.34 -1.40 -10.94
CA ILE A 109 -0.76 -0.10 -10.55
C ILE A 109 0.70 -0.28 -10.12
N ALA A 110 0.98 -1.23 -9.24
CA ALA A 110 2.35 -1.50 -8.78
C ALA A 110 3.28 -1.93 -9.94
N ALA A 111 2.78 -2.76 -10.86
CA ALA A 111 3.53 -3.18 -12.05
C ALA A 111 3.85 -2.00 -12.99
N ARG A 112 2.89 -1.08 -13.20
CA ARG A 112 3.14 0.16 -13.96
C ARG A 112 4.18 1.04 -13.29
N ALA A 113 4.09 1.22 -11.98
CA ALA A 113 5.05 2.00 -11.22
C ALA A 113 6.47 1.40 -11.30
N PHE A 114 6.59 0.06 -11.21
CA PHE A 114 7.87 -0.63 -11.40
C PHE A 114 8.43 -0.42 -12.82
N ALA A 115 7.61 -0.60 -13.85
CA ALA A 115 8.03 -0.36 -15.24
C ALA A 115 8.47 1.10 -15.47
N GLY A 116 7.80 2.06 -14.82
CA GLY A 116 8.15 3.48 -14.82
C GLY A 116 9.33 3.85 -13.93
N LYS A 117 9.93 2.91 -13.20
CA LYS A 117 11.01 3.14 -12.22
C LYS A 117 10.61 4.14 -11.12
N ILE A 118 9.38 4.04 -10.63
CA ILE A 118 8.79 4.90 -9.58
C ILE A 118 8.54 4.07 -8.33
N GLY A 119 9.17 4.40 -7.20
CA GLY A 119 8.92 3.69 -5.94
C GLY A 119 9.72 2.38 -5.80
N GLY A 120 9.35 1.50 -4.88
CA GLY A 120 10.06 0.24 -4.71
C GLY A 120 9.54 -0.57 -3.53
N PHE A 121 10.26 -1.64 -3.21
CA PHE A 121 9.84 -2.59 -2.20
C PHE A 121 10.26 -2.12 -0.81
N SER A 122 9.32 -2.15 0.13
CA SER A 122 9.57 -1.91 1.54
C SER A 122 9.28 -3.19 2.31
N SER A 123 10.31 -3.73 2.97
CA SER A 123 10.20 -4.95 3.76
C SER A 123 9.39 -4.72 5.03
N VAL A 124 8.54 -5.68 5.35
CA VAL A 124 7.72 -5.65 6.56
C VAL A 124 8.36 -6.60 7.56
N ILE A 125 9.10 -6.00 8.50
CA ILE A 125 9.88 -6.71 9.52
C ILE A 125 9.42 -6.21 10.88
N ASP A 126 8.92 -7.11 11.72
CA ASP A 126 8.77 -6.81 13.14
C ASP A 126 10.17 -6.83 13.79
N HIS A 127 10.48 -5.77 14.52
CA HIS A 127 11.80 -5.58 15.13
C HIS A 127 11.88 -6.22 16.53
N ASN A 128 10.73 -6.40 17.19
CA ASN A 128 10.62 -6.98 18.53
C ASN A 128 10.54 -8.50 18.44
N VAL A 129 9.77 -9.00 17.47
CA VAL A 129 9.76 -10.39 17.04
C VAL A 129 10.35 -10.38 15.63
N PRO A 130 11.56 -10.91 15.39
CA PRO A 130 12.28 -10.77 14.11
C PRO A 130 11.62 -11.61 13.00
N GLU A 131 10.35 -11.38 12.72
CA GLU A 131 9.54 -12.09 11.74
C GLU A 131 9.36 -11.22 10.49
N PHE A 132 9.37 -11.89 9.35
CA PHE A 132 9.24 -11.28 8.04
C PHE A 132 7.83 -11.54 7.47
N TYR A 133 7.17 -10.49 6.98
CA TYR A 133 5.77 -10.56 6.54
C TYR A 133 5.56 -10.26 5.05
N GLY A 134 6.65 -10.13 4.28
CA GLY A 134 6.62 -9.80 2.87
C GLY A 134 7.09 -8.37 2.61
N PHE A 135 6.62 -7.82 1.50
CA PHE A 135 6.98 -6.48 1.04
C PHE A 135 5.73 -5.69 0.65
N ASP A 136 5.77 -4.38 0.79
CA ASP A 136 4.80 -3.46 0.20
C ASP A 136 5.46 -2.62 -0.89
N TRP A 137 4.68 -2.14 -1.86
CA TRP A 137 5.15 -1.19 -2.87
C TRP A 137 4.94 0.24 -2.38
N VAL A 138 6.02 1.01 -2.21
CA VAL A 138 5.97 2.37 -1.66
C VAL A 138 6.74 3.36 -2.50
N ASN A 139 6.45 4.65 -2.36
CA ASN A 139 7.19 5.71 -3.05
C ASN A 139 8.65 5.79 -2.55
N ASP A 140 8.84 5.70 -1.23
CA ASP A 140 10.13 5.88 -0.57
C ASP A 140 10.54 4.67 0.27
N PRO A 141 11.04 3.58 -0.36
CA PRO A 141 11.55 2.43 0.38
C PRO A 141 12.79 2.83 1.18
N ASN A 142 12.92 2.32 2.40
CA ASN A 142 14.08 2.65 3.26
C ASN A 142 15.42 2.16 2.66
N PHE A 143 15.38 1.06 1.90
CA PHE A 143 16.51 0.51 1.17
C PHE A 143 16.38 0.86 -0.31
N SER A 144 17.20 1.77 -0.82
CA SER A 144 17.12 2.24 -2.21
C SER A 144 17.54 1.16 -3.22
N THR A 145 18.42 0.25 -2.81
CA THR A 145 18.80 -0.94 -3.59
C THR A 145 17.66 -1.95 -3.70
N ASN A 146 16.63 -1.85 -2.85
CA ASN A 146 15.46 -2.72 -2.84
C ASN A 146 14.36 -2.28 -3.83
N ARG A 147 14.75 -1.77 -5.02
CA ARG A 147 13.82 -1.31 -6.06
C ARG A 147 13.70 -2.26 -7.24
N GLY A 148 14.72 -3.10 -7.46
CA GLY A 148 14.80 -4.04 -8.59
C GLY A 148 15.21 -3.42 -9.92
N TYR A 149 15.52 -2.12 -9.91
CA TYR A 149 16.19 -1.41 -10.99
C TYR A 149 17.33 -0.60 -10.35
N GLY A 150 18.49 -0.59 -10.99
CA GLY A 150 19.60 0.23 -10.53
C GLY A 150 19.26 1.71 -10.63
N LEU A 151 19.69 2.51 -9.65
CA LEU A 151 19.91 3.93 -9.88
C LEU A 151 21.10 4.02 -10.85
N SER A 152 20.89 3.89 -12.15
CA SER A 152 21.90 4.31 -13.13
C SER A 152 22.01 5.82 -13.02
N MET A 153 22.88 6.30 -12.13
CA MET A 153 23.58 7.54 -12.36
C MET A 153 24.70 7.23 -13.34
N ASP A 154 24.36 7.23 -14.64
CA ASP A 154 25.39 7.33 -15.65
C ASP A 154 25.57 8.81 -15.98
N SER A 155 26.81 9.27 -15.85
CA SER A 155 27.17 10.67 -16.01
C SER A 155 27.25 11.01 -17.50
N ALA A 156 26.30 11.77 -18.05
CA ALA A 156 26.53 12.51 -19.29
C ALA A 156 25.58 13.71 -19.40
N THR A 157 26.20 14.88 -19.49
CA THR A 157 25.70 16.09 -20.16
C THR A 157 24.60 15.85 -21.19
N GLY A 158 23.47 16.55 -21.01
CA GLY A 158 22.52 16.83 -22.09
C GLY A 158 21.35 15.87 -22.26
N SER A 159 20.35 15.97 -21.38
CA SER A 159 18.99 16.35 -21.79
C SER A 159 18.15 16.52 -20.54
N GLN A 160 17.60 17.71 -20.34
CA GLN A 160 16.60 17.95 -19.30
C GLN A 160 15.34 17.14 -19.65
N VAL A 161 15.23 15.90 -19.17
CA VAL A 161 13.91 15.29 -19.03
C VAL A 161 13.31 15.91 -17.78
N SER A 162 12.47 16.92 -18.02
CA SER A 162 11.92 17.77 -16.97
C SER A 162 11.13 16.93 -15.96
N VAL A 163 11.41 17.15 -14.68
CA VAL A 163 10.64 16.66 -13.52
C VAL A 163 9.14 16.98 -13.65
N ALA A 164 8.79 17.93 -14.54
CA ALA A 164 7.43 18.29 -14.91
C ALA A 164 6.66 17.18 -15.66
N ALA A 165 7.31 16.35 -16.49
CA ALA A 165 6.63 15.30 -17.26
C ALA A 165 6.12 14.16 -16.36
N GLY A 166 6.95 13.71 -15.42
CA GLY A 166 6.54 12.70 -14.42
C GLY A 166 5.50 13.22 -13.44
N HIS A 167 5.56 14.51 -13.08
CA HIS A 167 4.55 15.15 -12.25
C HIS A 167 3.19 15.28 -12.96
N ALA A 168 3.19 15.55 -14.27
CA ALA A 168 1.97 15.62 -15.08
C ALA A 168 1.28 14.26 -15.20
N GLU A 169 2.03 13.17 -15.39
CA GLU A 169 1.48 11.81 -15.39
C GLU A 169 0.94 11.40 -14.01
N GLN A 170 1.65 11.74 -12.93
CA GLN A 170 1.17 11.51 -11.56
C GLN A 170 -0.11 12.30 -11.26
N MET A 171 -0.22 13.55 -11.71
CA MET A 171 -1.44 14.34 -11.59
C MET A 171 -2.57 13.80 -12.47
N SER A 172 -2.27 13.24 -13.64
CA SER A 172 -3.25 12.60 -14.52
C SER A 172 -3.85 11.34 -13.87
N LEU A 173 -3.00 10.48 -13.29
CA LEU A 173 -3.46 9.30 -12.55
C LEU A 173 -4.24 9.68 -11.28
N MET A 174 -3.78 10.68 -10.54
CA MET A 174 -4.50 11.20 -9.37
C MET A 174 -5.86 11.78 -9.78
N ARG A 175 -5.94 12.51 -10.89
CA ARG A 175 -7.21 13.01 -11.45
C ARG A 175 -8.13 11.87 -11.85
N SER A 176 -7.63 10.83 -12.53
CA SER A 176 -8.44 9.66 -12.87
C SER A 176 -9.01 8.94 -11.64
N LEU A 177 -8.24 8.84 -10.56
CA LEU A 177 -8.71 8.30 -9.28
C LEU A 177 -9.75 9.21 -8.62
N LEU A 178 -9.56 10.54 -8.69
CA LEU A 178 -10.51 11.53 -8.20
C LEU A 178 -11.82 11.48 -9.01
N ASP A 179 -11.76 11.43 -10.34
CA ASP A 179 -12.93 11.31 -11.23
C ASP A 179 -13.72 10.02 -10.94
N THR A 180 -13.01 8.92 -10.66
CA THR A 180 -13.63 7.65 -10.25
C THR A 180 -14.30 7.78 -8.88
N ALA A 181 -13.64 8.45 -7.93
CA ALA A 181 -14.19 8.71 -6.61
C ALA A 181 -15.42 9.63 -6.67
N GLU A 182 -15.36 10.71 -7.47
CA GLU A 182 -16.47 11.63 -7.73
C GLU A 182 -17.64 10.89 -8.38
N GLY A 183 -17.40 10.03 -9.36
CA GLY A 183 -18.43 9.19 -9.96
C GLY A 183 -19.13 8.28 -8.94
N LYS A 184 -18.36 7.67 -8.03
CA LYS A 184 -18.92 6.86 -6.93
C LYS A 184 -19.72 7.72 -5.93
N ILE A 185 -19.23 8.91 -5.59
CA ILE A 185 -19.93 9.86 -4.72
C ILE A 185 -21.27 10.28 -5.35
N CYS A 186 -21.27 10.65 -6.63
CA CYS A 186 -22.49 11.01 -7.36
C CYS A 186 -23.50 9.86 -7.38
N LYS A 187 -23.04 8.63 -7.58
CA LYS A 187 -23.91 7.44 -7.54
C LYS A 187 -24.50 7.22 -6.15
N LEU A 188 -23.69 7.33 -5.10
CA LEU A 188 -24.15 7.21 -3.71
C LEU A 188 -25.14 8.33 -3.32
N LEU A 189 -24.93 9.55 -3.82
CA LEU A 189 -25.86 10.66 -3.61
C LEU A 189 -27.20 10.39 -4.31
N ALA A 190 -27.18 9.89 -5.55
CA ALA A 190 -28.40 9.53 -6.28
C ALA A 190 -29.16 8.37 -5.60
N GLU A 191 -28.44 7.34 -5.15
CA GLU A 191 -29.03 6.22 -4.39
C GLU A 191 -29.63 6.70 -3.06
N ASN A 192 -28.96 7.62 -2.36
CA ASN A 192 -29.51 8.25 -1.15
C ASN A 192 -30.79 9.03 -1.43
N ASP A 193 -30.84 9.84 -2.50
CA ASP A 193 -32.03 10.61 -2.86
C ASP A 193 -33.20 9.69 -3.23
N GLU A 194 -32.93 8.58 -3.92
CA GLU A 194 -33.94 7.56 -4.23
C GLU A 194 -34.49 6.89 -2.96
N LEU A 195 -33.62 6.50 -2.03
CA LEU A 195 -34.01 5.92 -0.73
C LEU A 195 -34.83 6.91 0.11
N LEU A 196 -34.46 8.18 0.13
CA LEU A 196 -35.22 9.24 0.81
C LEU A 196 -36.62 9.40 0.21
N ASN A 197 -36.75 9.34 -1.11
CA ASN A 197 -38.05 9.37 -1.79
C ASN A 197 -38.91 8.15 -1.45
N ILE A 198 -38.32 6.95 -1.45
CA ILE A 198 -39.04 5.71 -1.07
C ILE A 198 -39.54 5.81 0.38
N ILE A 199 -38.72 6.33 1.30
CA ILE A 199 -39.11 6.53 2.70
C ILE A 199 -40.24 7.55 2.82
N ALA A 200 -40.15 8.69 2.12
CA ALA A 200 -41.19 9.72 2.14
C ALA A 200 -42.55 9.19 1.62
N ILE A 201 -42.54 8.29 0.63
CA ILE A 201 -43.74 7.64 0.10
C ILE A 201 -44.32 6.61 1.08
N ARG A 202 -43.47 5.79 1.71
CA ARG A 202 -43.91 4.67 2.55
C ARG A 202 -44.21 5.06 4.00
N LEU A 203 -43.60 6.12 4.50
CA LEU A 203 -43.69 6.58 5.89
C LEU A 203 -43.88 8.10 5.91
N PRO A 204 -45.06 8.62 5.50
CA PRO A 204 -45.30 10.05 5.37
C PRO A 204 -45.16 10.81 6.72
N ASP A 205 -45.40 10.14 7.84
CA ASP A 205 -45.23 10.70 9.20
C ASP A 205 -43.76 10.74 9.65
N LYS A 206 -42.85 10.12 8.89
CA LYS A 206 -41.40 10.14 9.12
C LYS A 206 -40.72 10.88 7.97
N ILE A 207 -41.00 12.17 7.83
CA ILE A 207 -40.31 13.03 6.85
C ILE A 207 -38.81 12.98 7.15
N PRO A 208 -37.97 12.37 6.27
CA PRO A 208 -36.55 12.35 6.52
C PRO A 208 -36.02 13.74 6.18
N ALA A 209 -35.76 14.55 7.21
CA ALA A 209 -35.13 15.85 7.01
C ALA A 209 -33.73 15.64 6.43
N ARG A 210 -33.41 16.30 5.32
CA ARG A 210 -32.04 16.41 4.79
C ARG A 210 -31.20 17.17 5.81
N LYS A 211 -30.63 16.47 6.80
CA LYS A 211 -29.70 17.06 7.75
C LYS A 211 -28.32 17.08 7.10
N VAL A 212 -27.94 18.22 6.53
CA VAL A 212 -26.55 18.50 6.21
C VAL A 212 -25.81 18.57 7.55
N LEU A 213 -24.96 17.60 7.82
CA LEU A 213 -24.13 17.59 9.03
C LEU A 213 -23.04 18.66 8.85
N THR A 214 -23.30 19.84 9.38
CA THR A 214 -22.31 20.91 9.53
C THR A 214 -21.71 20.87 10.93
N GLU A 215 -20.56 21.55 11.14
CA GLU A 215 -19.91 21.67 12.46
C GLU A 215 -20.85 22.19 13.56
N SER A 216 -21.88 22.95 13.18
CA SER A 216 -22.93 23.45 14.08
C SER A 216 -23.99 22.41 14.47
N THR A 217 -23.92 21.16 13.98
CA THR A 217 -24.92 20.14 14.31
C THR A 217 -24.66 19.58 15.71
N PRO A 218 -25.66 19.57 16.62
CA PRO A 218 -25.50 18.95 17.93
C PRO A 218 -25.12 17.46 17.78
N GLY A 219 -23.98 17.06 18.36
CA GLY A 219 -23.43 15.71 18.21
C GLY A 219 -22.49 15.51 17.01
N TYR A 220 -22.19 16.56 16.23
CA TYR A 220 -21.19 16.53 15.16
C TYR A 220 -19.83 16.07 15.71
N GLU A 221 -19.37 16.59 16.84
CA GLU A 221 -18.12 16.16 17.48
C GLU A 221 -18.14 14.69 17.94
N GLN A 222 -19.30 14.13 18.29
CA GLN A 222 -19.42 12.71 18.65
C GLN A 222 -19.36 11.80 17.40
N LEU A 223 -19.88 12.26 16.27
CA LEU A 223 -19.84 11.55 15.00
C LEU A 223 -18.47 11.70 14.31
N ALA A 224 -17.94 12.93 14.24
CA ALA A 224 -16.59 13.23 13.79
C ALA A 224 -15.56 12.56 14.69
N GLY A 225 -15.75 12.58 16.01
CA GLY A 225 -14.94 11.86 16.98
C GLY A 225 -14.89 10.36 16.70
N ARG A 226 -15.99 9.71 16.28
CA ARG A 226 -15.96 8.29 15.87
C ARG A 226 -15.21 8.03 14.56
N PHE A 227 -15.16 9.02 13.67
CA PHE A 227 -14.38 8.93 12.42
C PHE A 227 -12.89 9.27 12.61
N PHE A 228 -12.54 10.09 13.60
CA PHE A 228 -11.18 10.57 13.86
C PHE A 228 -10.52 9.99 15.13
N SER A 229 -11.22 9.18 15.95
CA SER A 229 -10.64 8.56 17.16
C SER A 229 -9.91 7.24 16.92
N HIS A 230 -9.59 6.90 15.67
CA HIS A 230 -8.76 5.75 15.33
C HIS A 230 -7.59 6.16 14.41
N VAL A 231 -6.98 7.33 14.72
CA VAL A 231 -5.63 7.68 14.26
C VAL A 231 -4.63 7.15 15.27
#